data_AF-A0A8J5C0S4-F1
#
_entry.id   AF-A0A8J5C0S4-F1
#
_cell.length_a   1.000
_cell.length_b   1.000
_cell.length_c   1.000
_cell.angle_alpha   90.00
_cell.angle_beta   90.00
_cell.angle_gamma   90.00
#
_symmetry.space_group_name_H-M   'P 1'
#
loop_
_entity.id
_entity.type
_entity.pdbx_description
1 polymer ?
#
loop_
_entity_poly.entity_id
_entity_poly.type
_entity_poly.pdbx_seq_one_letter_code
_entity_poly.pdbx_strand_id
1 'polypeptide(L)'
;MESGEGGGSSSSPAADKTAPPPPPPPPLSRYESQKRRDWNTFLQYLRNHKPPLTLARCSGAHVIEFLKYLDQFGKTKVHEAGCAFFGQPNPPASCACLFRQAWGSLDALIGRLRAAFEENGGLPDSNPFAARPVRIYLREVRENQAKARGIPYEKKKRKRAAAVAGESSSNPPPPPATAASSSAPDPPAGSSPSVS
;
A
#
# COMPACT_ATOMS: atom_id res chain seq x y z
N MET A 1 -75.68 -53.77 8.65
CA MET A 1 -75.74 -52.51 9.43
C MET A 1 -74.44 -52.40 10.18
N GLU A 2 -73.55 -51.45 10.02
CA GLU A 2 -73.39 -50.25 9.19
C GLU A 2 -71.97 -49.74 9.54
N SER A 3 -71.20 -49.24 8.55
CA SER A 3 -70.10 -48.23 8.56
C SER A 3 -69.04 -48.21 9.71
N GLY A 4 -67.74 -47.96 9.52
CA GLY A 4 -67.03 -47.14 8.55
C GLY A 4 -66.35 -45.94 9.24
N GLU A 5 -65.11 -46.09 9.74
CA GLU A 5 -64.20 -45.01 10.20
C GLU A 5 -62.76 -45.46 9.89
N GLY A 6 -61.79 -44.68 9.43
CA GLY A 6 -61.63 -43.24 9.29
C GLY A 6 -60.12 -42.98 9.35
N GLY A 7 -59.51 -42.68 8.20
CA GLY A 7 -58.07 -42.48 8.07
C GLY A 7 -57.60 -41.13 8.65
N GLY A 8 -56.37 -41.10 9.16
CA GLY A 8 -55.70 -39.89 9.61
C GLY A 8 -54.20 -40.11 9.79
N SER A 9 -53.45 -40.08 8.68
CA SER A 9 -51.97 -39.95 8.71
C SER A 9 -51.60 -38.53 9.11
N SER A 10 -50.93 -38.38 10.24
CA SER A 10 -50.35 -37.12 10.69
C SER A 10 -48.95 -36.93 10.08
N SER A 11 -48.88 -35.96 9.17
CA SER A 11 -47.67 -35.53 8.47
C SER A 11 -46.70 -34.79 9.39
N SER A 12 -45.42 -35.18 9.35
CA SER A 12 -44.29 -34.51 10.02
C SER A 12 -44.12 -33.04 9.58
N PRO A 13 -43.64 -32.14 10.45
CA PRO A 13 -43.28 -30.79 10.05
C PRO A 13 -41.94 -30.80 9.31
N ALA A 14 -41.95 -30.35 8.05
CA ALA A 14 -40.74 -30.04 7.31
C ALA A 14 -40.10 -28.77 7.89
N ALA A 15 -38.85 -28.90 8.34
CA ALA A 15 -38.02 -27.77 8.75
C ALA A 15 -37.76 -26.85 7.56
N ASP A 16 -38.21 -25.60 7.68
CA ASP A 16 -37.89 -24.51 6.76
C ASP A 16 -36.38 -24.24 6.82
N LYS A 17 -35.66 -24.65 5.77
CA LYS A 17 -34.25 -24.31 5.59
C LYS A 17 -34.17 -22.90 5.01
N THR A 18 -34.10 -21.90 5.88
CA THR A 18 -33.67 -20.55 5.50
C THR A 18 -32.29 -20.64 4.85
N ALA A 19 -32.22 -20.34 3.54
CA ALA A 19 -30.98 -20.30 2.79
C ALA A 19 -30.06 -19.17 3.30
N PRO A 20 -28.74 -19.39 3.39
CA PRO A 20 -27.80 -18.33 3.75
C PRO A 20 -27.78 -17.21 2.70
N PRO A 21 -27.53 -15.94 3.09
CA PRO A 21 -27.42 -14.84 2.15
C PRO A 21 -26.28 -15.09 1.14
N PRO A 22 -26.43 -14.64 -0.12
CA PRO A 22 -25.41 -14.84 -1.13
C PRO A 22 -24.08 -14.19 -0.72
N PRO A 23 -22.93 -14.82 -1.05
CA PRO A 23 -21.62 -14.25 -0.74
C PRO A 23 -21.45 -12.90 -1.44
N PRO A 24 -20.70 -11.95 -0.84
CA PRO A 24 -20.46 -10.67 -1.48
C PRO A 24 -19.78 -10.88 -2.84
N PRO A 25 -20.14 -10.07 -3.86
CA PRO A 25 -19.59 -10.21 -5.20
C PRO A 25 -18.06 -10.09 -5.17
N PRO A 26 -17.36 -10.73 -6.13
CA PRO A 26 -15.90 -10.77 -6.16
C PRO A 26 -15.29 -9.36 -6.14
N PRO A 27 -14.08 -9.21 -5.57
CA PRO A 27 -13.45 -7.92 -5.30
C PRO A 27 -13.29 -7.03 -6.53
N LEU A 28 -13.28 -7.62 -7.74
CA LEU A 28 -13.24 -6.90 -9.01
C LEU A 28 -14.41 -5.92 -9.15
N SER A 29 -15.65 -6.33 -8.87
CA SER A 29 -16.82 -5.43 -9.00
C SER A 29 -16.78 -4.24 -8.03
N ARG A 30 -16.31 -4.48 -6.80
CA ARG A 30 -16.11 -3.41 -5.80
C ARG A 30 -15.00 -2.46 -6.20
N TYR A 31 -13.87 -3.01 -6.67
CA TYR A 31 -12.75 -2.20 -7.14
C TYR A 31 -13.14 -1.35 -8.35
N GLU A 32 -13.80 -1.95 -9.35
CA GLU A 32 -14.28 -1.28 -10.56
C GLU A 32 -15.25 -0.14 -10.26
N SER A 33 -16.25 -0.38 -9.40
CA SER A 33 -17.19 0.67 -8.99
C SER A 33 -16.53 1.80 -8.20
N GLN A 34 -15.50 1.50 -7.40
CA GLN A 34 -14.72 2.53 -6.71
C GLN A 34 -13.87 3.34 -7.71
N LYS A 35 -13.17 2.66 -8.62
CA LYS A 35 -12.36 3.28 -9.68
C LYS A 35 -13.21 4.23 -10.54
N ARG A 36 -14.40 3.79 -10.96
CA ARG A 36 -15.34 4.62 -11.74
C ARG A 36 -15.79 5.86 -10.96
N ARG A 37 -16.09 5.73 -9.66
CA ARG A 37 -16.47 6.87 -8.80
C ARG A 37 -15.33 7.87 -8.64
N ASP A 38 -14.12 7.38 -8.40
CA ASP A 38 -12.93 8.21 -8.24
C ASP A 38 -12.62 8.96 -9.54
N TRP A 39 -12.71 8.26 -10.68
CA TRP A 39 -12.56 8.86 -12.01
C TRP A 39 -13.57 9.97 -12.26
N ASN A 40 -14.86 9.71 -12.03
CA ASN A 40 -15.90 10.72 -12.19
C ASN A 40 -15.69 11.93 -11.28
N THR A 41 -15.27 11.70 -10.03
CA THR A 41 -14.94 12.76 -9.07
C THR A 41 -13.80 13.63 -9.59
N PHE A 42 -12.75 13.00 -10.13
CA PHE A 42 -11.64 13.73 -10.73
C PHE A 42 -12.04 14.53 -11.96
N LEU A 43 -12.84 13.96 -12.87
CA LEU A 43 -13.36 14.68 -14.02
C LEU A 43 -14.23 15.87 -13.60
N GLN A 44 -15.04 15.71 -12.56
CA GLN A 44 -15.83 16.81 -12.02
C GLN A 44 -14.95 17.90 -11.43
N TYR A 45 -13.87 17.54 -10.73
CA TYR A 45 -12.89 18.48 -10.23
C TYR A 45 -12.26 19.31 -11.37
N LEU A 46 -11.85 18.67 -12.47
CA LEU A 46 -11.29 19.38 -13.63
C LEU A 46 -12.28 20.36 -14.28
N ARG A 47 -13.56 19.98 -14.40
CA ARG A 47 -14.62 20.87 -14.93
C ARG A 47 -14.87 22.08 -14.04
N ASN A 48 -14.75 21.92 -12.73
CA ASN A 48 -14.95 22.99 -11.76
C ASN A 48 -13.73 23.90 -11.59
N HIS A 49 -12.58 23.50 -12.16
CA HIS A 49 -11.37 24.30 -12.13
C HIS A 49 -11.55 25.62 -12.89
N LYS A 50 -10.88 26.69 -12.43
CA LYS A 50 -10.93 28.02 -13.05
C LYS A 50 -9.50 28.45 -13.41
N PRO A 51 -9.12 28.50 -14.70
CA PRO A 51 -9.94 28.20 -15.90
C PRO A 51 -10.27 26.71 -16.05
N PRO A 52 -11.35 26.35 -16.80
CA PRO A 52 -11.72 24.96 -17.02
C PRO A 52 -10.58 24.14 -17.62
N LEU A 53 -10.31 22.97 -17.03
CA LEU A 53 -9.27 22.07 -17.48
C LEU A 53 -9.87 20.87 -18.21
N THR A 54 -9.21 20.46 -19.29
CA THR A 54 -9.47 19.19 -19.96
C THR A 54 -8.41 18.17 -19.55
N LEU A 55 -8.70 16.88 -19.68
CA LEU A 55 -7.70 15.83 -19.42
C LEU A 55 -6.42 16.01 -20.24
N ALA A 56 -6.52 16.46 -21.50
CA ALA A 56 -5.37 16.68 -22.37
C ALA A 56 -4.43 17.79 -21.88
N ARG A 57 -4.95 18.74 -21.11
CA ARG A 57 -4.17 19.83 -20.48
C ARG A 57 -3.85 19.55 -19.01
N CYS A 58 -4.32 18.43 -18.49
CA CYS A 58 -4.05 18.01 -17.13
C CYS A 58 -2.59 17.57 -17.01
N SER A 59 -1.98 17.87 -15.87
CA SER A 59 -0.58 17.59 -15.59
C SER A 59 -0.46 17.12 -14.14
N GLY A 60 0.72 16.62 -13.77
CA GLY A 60 0.98 16.19 -12.40
C GLY A 60 0.72 17.28 -11.35
N ALA A 61 0.84 18.56 -11.70
CA ALA A 61 0.52 19.67 -10.79
C ALA A 61 -0.97 19.71 -10.43
N HIS A 62 -1.85 19.65 -11.43
CA HIS A 62 -3.30 19.61 -11.23
C HIS A 62 -3.75 18.37 -10.43
N VAL A 63 -3.05 17.24 -10.62
CA VAL A 63 -3.27 16.03 -9.79
C VAL A 63 -2.91 16.30 -8.33
N ILE A 64 -1.78 16.94 -8.06
CA ILE A 64 -1.38 17.29 -6.68
C ILE A 64 -2.39 18.25 -6.03
N GLU A 65 -2.87 19.25 -6.76
CA GLU A 65 -3.91 20.16 -6.29
C GLU A 65 -5.21 19.42 -5.95
N PHE A 66 -5.62 18.47 -6.79
CA PHE A 66 -6.74 17.59 -6.50
C PHE A 66 -6.53 16.80 -5.19
N LEU A 67 -5.34 16.22 -4.99
CA LEU A 67 -5.06 15.49 -3.75
C LEU A 67 -5.09 16.40 -2.52
N LYS A 68 -4.61 17.64 -2.63
CA LYS A 68 -4.70 18.65 -1.55
C LYS A 68 -6.15 19.07 -1.29
N TYR A 69 -6.98 19.18 -2.33
CA TYR A 69 -8.41 19.44 -2.19
C TYR A 69 -9.10 18.31 -1.41
N LEU A 70 -8.71 17.05 -1.64
CA LEU A 70 -9.28 15.90 -0.92
C LEU A 70 -8.94 15.88 0.58
N ASP A 71 -7.86 16.54 1.00
CA ASP A 71 -7.50 16.62 2.42
C ASP A 71 -8.59 17.29 3.27
N GLN A 72 -9.41 18.19 2.68
CA GLN A 72 -10.53 18.85 3.37
C GLN A 72 -11.59 17.87 3.86
N PHE A 73 -11.70 16.72 3.20
CA PHE A 73 -12.63 15.63 3.55
C PHE A 73 -11.92 14.49 4.29
N GLY A 74 -10.70 14.76 4.76
CA GLY A 74 -9.87 13.86 5.52
C GLY A 74 -10.51 13.44 6.84
N LYS A 75 -10.18 12.23 7.28
CA LYS A 75 -10.56 11.72 8.63
C LYS A 75 -9.35 11.46 9.53
N THR A 76 -8.15 11.65 9.00
CA THR A 76 -6.91 11.42 9.74
C THR A 76 -6.42 12.72 10.32
N LYS A 77 -6.19 12.77 11.63
CA LYS A 77 -5.53 13.91 12.27
C LYS A 77 -4.04 13.86 11.95
N VAL A 78 -3.50 14.93 11.36
CA VAL A 78 -2.08 15.06 11.04
C VAL A 78 -1.54 16.29 11.75
N HIS A 79 -0.62 16.06 12.70
CA HIS A 79 0.01 17.14 13.44
C HIS A 79 1.00 17.92 12.56
N GLU A 80 0.95 19.24 12.62
CA GLU A 80 1.94 20.11 11.97
C GLU A 80 3.20 20.19 12.81
N ALA A 81 4.34 20.53 12.19
CA ALA A 81 5.65 20.56 12.88
C ALA A 81 5.70 21.49 14.10
N GLY A 82 4.87 22.54 14.15
CA GLY A 82 4.75 23.44 15.29
C GLY A 82 3.77 22.98 16.39
N CYS A 83 3.14 21.80 16.23
CA CYS A 83 2.20 21.28 17.22
C CYS A 83 2.94 20.64 18.39
N ALA A 84 2.49 20.91 19.63
CA ALA A 84 3.03 20.29 20.84
C ALA A 84 2.94 18.75 20.85
N PHE A 85 2.04 18.18 20.05
CA PHE A 85 1.85 16.73 19.91
C PHE A 85 2.53 16.14 18.67
N PHE A 86 3.31 16.94 17.92
CA PHE A 86 4.02 16.44 16.76
C PHE A 86 5.02 15.34 17.18
N GLY A 87 4.93 14.18 16.54
CA GLY A 87 5.81 13.06 16.88
C GLY A 87 5.36 12.25 18.09
N GLN A 88 4.15 12.47 18.61
CA GLN A 88 3.59 11.66 19.70
C GLN A 88 2.57 10.66 19.17
N PRO A 89 2.80 9.33 19.30
CA PRO A 89 1.87 8.31 18.81
C PRO A 89 0.51 8.29 19.51
N ASN A 90 0.48 8.67 20.80
CA ASN A 90 -0.73 8.72 21.60
C ASN A 90 -0.77 10.02 22.41
N PRO A 91 -1.23 11.13 21.81
CA PRO A 91 -1.23 12.42 22.47
C PRO A 91 -2.30 12.47 23.57
N PRO A 92 -1.97 13.00 24.77
CA PRO A 92 -2.88 13.00 25.93
C PRO A 92 -4.04 14.00 25.82
N ALA A 93 -3.98 14.92 24.86
CA ALA A 93 -5.02 15.93 24.62
C ALA A 93 -5.21 16.20 23.11
N SER A 94 -6.32 16.86 22.76
CA SER A 94 -6.62 17.24 21.38
C SER A 94 -5.91 18.55 20.99
N CYS A 95 -5.51 18.70 19.72
CA CYS A 95 -5.04 19.97 19.16
C CYS A 95 -5.93 20.52 18.04
N ALA A 96 -5.65 21.75 17.62
CA ALA A 96 -6.28 22.43 16.50
C ALA A 96 -5.79 21.97 15.10
N CYS A 97 -4.91 20.96 15.00
CA CYS A 97 -4.44 20.49 13.69
C CYS A 97 -5.59 19.93 12.85
N LEU A 98 -5.54 20.23 11.55
CA LEU A 98 -6.57 19.86 10.58
C LEU A 98 -6.56 18.35 10.29
N PHE A 99 -7.73 17.84 9.89
CA PHE A 99 -7.84 16.50 9.32
C PHE A 99 -7.38 16.51 7.87
N ARG A 100 -6.72 15.42 7.47
CA ARG A 100 -6.20 15.20 6.11
C ARG A 100 -6.50 13.77 5.67
N GLN A 101 -6.34 13.47 4.39
CA GLN A 101 -6.45 12.10 3.92
C GLN A 101 -5.27 11.28 4.44
N ALA A 102 -5.52 10.01 4.78
CA ALA A 102 -4.42 9.11 5.08
C ALA A 102 -3.58 8.88 3.82
N TRP A 103 -2.25 8.82 3.96
CA TRP A 103 -1.34 8.56 2.86
C TRP A 103 -1.75 7.32 2.03
N GLY A 104 -2.09 6.21 2.70
CA GLY A 104 -2.49 4.98 2.03
C GLY A 104 -3.78 5.13 1.21
N SER A 105 -4.70 6.00 1.62
CA SER A 105 -5.92 6.30 0.86
C SER A 105 -5.62 7.09 -0.42
N LEU A 106 -4.70 8.06 -0.34
CA LEU A 106 -4.25 8.84 -1.50
C LEU A 106 -3.46 7.97 -2.50
N ASP A 107 -2.58 7.10 -2.00
CA ASP A 107 -1.80 6.19 -2.84
C ASP A 107 -2.71 5.20 -3.60
N ALA A 108 -3.65 4.58 -2.88
CA ALA A 108 -4.64 3.69 -3.48
C ALA A 108 -5.54 4.39 -4.50
N LEU A 109 -5.95 5.64 -4.22
CA LEU A 109 -6.72 6.47 -5.16
C LEU A 109 -5.92 6.72 -6.45
N ILE A 110 -4.65 7.12 -6.33
CA ILE A 110 -3.79 7.37 -7.49
C ILE A 110 -3.58 6.10 -8.31
N GLY A 111 -3.42 4.94 -7.66
CA GLY A 111 -3.38 3.64 -8.35
C GLY A 111 -4.63 3.40 -9.19
N ARG A 112 -5.83 3.63 -8.63
CA ARG A 112 -7.09 3.50 -9.36
C ARG A 112 -7.23 4.50 -10.51
N LEU A 113 -6.81 5.75 -10.32
CA LEU A 113 -6.87 6.78 -11.35
C LEU A 113 -5.90 6.51 -12.51
N ARG A 114 -4.72 5.92 -12.26
CA ARG A 114 -3.83 5.46 -13.33
C ARG A 114 -4.50 4.40 -14.20
N ALA A 115 -5.07 3.36 -13.58
CA ALA A 115 -5.79 2.31 -14.29
C ALA A 115 -7.01 2.85 -15.06
N ALA A 116 -7.77 3.78 -14.45
CA ALA A 116 -8.88 4.42 -15.12
C ALA A 116 -8.44 5.23 -16.36
N PHE A 117 -7.31 5.94 -16.27
CA PHE A 117 -6.79 6.71 -17.40
C PHE A 117 -6.46 5.82 -18.60
N GLU A 118 -5.79 4.68 -18.37
CA GLU A 118 -5.42 3.72 -19.41
C GLU A 118 -6.67 3.09 -20.05
N GLU A 119 -7.68 2.74 -19.26
CA GLU A 119 -8.96 2.21 -19.76
C GLU A 119 -9.78 3.22 -20.57
N ASN A 120 -9.57 4.52 -20.35
CA ASN A 120 -10.21 5.59 -21.12
C ASN A 120 -9.37 6.02 -22.34
N GLY A 121 -8.42 5.17 -22.79
CA GLY A 121 -7.60 5.40 -23.99
C GLY A 121 -6.37 6.26 -23.76
N GLY A 122 -6.01 6.52 -22.51
CA GLY A 122 -4.80 7.25 -22.15
C GLY A 122 -3.53 6.39 -22.30
N LEU A 123 -2.46 6.99 -22.81
CA LEU A 123 -1.16 6.31 -22.90
C LEU A 123 -0.45 6.30 -21.54
N PRO A 124 0.24 5.21 -21.17
CA PRO A 124 0.97 5.13 -19.90
C PRO A 124 2.06 6.21 -19.77
N ASP A 125 2.71 6.58 -20.88
CA ASP A 125 3.80 7.57 -20.90
C ASP A 125 3.34 9.01 -20.69
N SER A 126 2.12 9.34 -21.11
CA SER A 126 1.52 10.67 -20.93
C SER A 126 0.63 10.77 -19.70
N ASN A 127 0.62 9.72 -18.86
CA ASN A 127 -0.28 9.62 -17.73
C ASN A 127 0.05 10.67 -16.63
N PRO A 128 -0.86 11.63 -16.36
CA PRO A 128 -0.60 12.70 -15.39
C PRO A 128 -0.50 12.17 -13.95
N PHE A 129 -1.12 11.03 -13.65
CA PHE A 129 -1.07 10.39 -12.33
C PHE A 129 0.24 9.62 -12.12
N ALA A 130 0.95 9.23 -13.19
CA ALA A 130 2.27 8.60 -13.13
C ALA A 130 3.42 9.63 -13.13
N ALA A 131 3.11 10.92 -13.32
CA ALA A 131 4.08 12.00 -13.40
C ALA A 131 5.01 12.05 -12.17
N ARG A 132 6.28 12.38 -12.41
CA ARG A 132 7.32 12.46 -11.37
C ARG A 132 6.93 13.35 -10.18
N PRO A 133 6.33 14.55 -10.36
CA PRO A 133 5.89 15.38 -9.24
C PRO A 133 4.90 14.67 -8.31
N VAL A 134 3.95 13.89 -8.85
CA VAL A 134 2.94 13.17 -8.06
C VAL A 134 3.61 12.10 -7.17
N ARG A 135 4.61 11.38 -7.72
CA ARG A 135 5.38 10.38 -6.96
C ARG A 135 6.18 11.00 -5.82
N ILE A 136 6.79 12.17 -6.06
CA ILE A 136 7.53 12.91 -5.03
C ILE A 136 6.57 13.38 -3.93
N TYR A 137 5.44 13.99 -4.33
CA TYR A 137 4.42 14.45 -3.39
C TYR A 137 3.90 13.33 -2.49
N LEU A 138 3.56 12.15 -3.04
CA LEU A 138 3.09 11.01 -2.23
C LEU A 138 4.16 10.51 -1.24
N ARG A 139 5.45 10.57 -1.61
CA ARG A 139 6.55 10.23 -0.70
C ARG A 139 6.66 11.24 0.44
N GLU A 140 6.60 12.53 0.13
CA GLU A 140 6.65 13.59 1.14
C GLU A 140 5.45 13.49 2.09
N VAL A 141 4.23 13.24 1.59
CA VAL A 141 3.05 13.02 2.43
C VAL A 141 3.24 11.82 3.36
N ARG A 142 3.80 10.71 2.87
CA ARG A 142 4.11 9.54 3.70
C ARG A 142 5.06 9.89 4.84
N GLU A 143 6.15 10.58 4.53
CA GLU A 143 7.17 10.96 5.49
C GLU A 143 6.64 11.97 6.51
N ASN A 144 5.87 12.96 6.08
CA ASN A 144 5.26 13.95 6.95
C ASN A 144 4.24 13.31 7.89
N GLN A 145 3.39 12.40 7.41
CA GLN A 145 2.46 11.68 8.27
C GLN A 145 3.15 10.73 9.24
N ALA A 146 4.22 10.06 8.82
CA ALA A 146 5.00 9.18 9.70
C ALA A 146 5.67 9.98 10.84
N LYS A 147 6.30 11.10 10.51
CA LYS A 147 6.90 12.03 11.48
C LYS A 147 5.86 12.59 12.43
N ALA A 148 4.73 13.07 11.91
CA ALA A 148 3.65 13.64 12.70
C ALA A 148 3.05 12.64 13.72
N ARG A 149 2.97 11.36 13.35
CA ARG A 149 2.47 10.27 14.23
C ARG A 149 3.54 9.72 15.16
N GLY A 150 4.79 10.18 15.09
CA GLY A 150 5.84 9.70 15.98
C GLY A 150 6.24 8.26 15.76
N ILE A 151 5.95 7.68 14.59
CA ILE A 151 6.42 6.34 14.27
C ILE A 151 7.89 6.51 13.88
N PRO A 152 8.87 6.08 14.71
CA PRO A 152 10.26 6.20 14.33
C PRO A 152 10.45 5.38 13.07
N TYR A 153 10.90 6.04 12.01
CA TYR A 153 11.36 5.38 10.80
C TYR A 153 12.73 4.78 11.11
N GLU A 154 12.76 3.78 12.00
CA GLU A 154 13.87 2.85 12.02
C GLU A 154 13.85 2.17 10.66
N LYS A 155 14.72 2.66 9.76
CA LYS A 155 15.27 1.82 8.69
C LYS A 155 15.88 0.63 9.40
N LYS A 156 15.06 -0.37 9.68
CA LYS A 156 15.52 -1.68 10.11
C LYS A 156 16.29 -2.24 8.92
N LYS A 157 17.57 -1.91 8.87
CA LYS A 157 18.65 -2.79 8.46
C LYS A 157 18.53 -4.01 9.38
N ARG A 158 17.50 -4.83 9.16
CA ARG A 158 17.42 -6.17 9.76
C ARG A 158 18.45 -6.97 8.99
N LYS A 159 19.69 -6.78 9.45
CA LYS A 159 20.77 -7.76 9.49
C LYS A 159 20.11 -9.14 9.40
N ARG A 160 20.46 -9.90 8.35
CA ARG A 160 20.41 -11.36 8.37
C ARG A 160 21.08 -11.78 9.69
N ALA A 161 20.29 -11.95 10.73
CA ALA A 161 20.65 -12.81 11.84
C ALA A 161 20.01 -14.14 11.45
N ALA A 162 20.83 -14.98 10.82
CA ALA A 162 20.59 -16.40 10.80
C ALA A 162 20.39 -16.83 12.25
N ALA A 163 19.21 -17.32 12.55
CA ALA A 163 18.95 -18.16 13.70
C ALA A 163 18.22 -19.38 13.14
N VAL A 164 18.99 -20.23 12.48
CA VAL A 164 18.72 -21.66 12.48
C VAL A 164 18.93 -22.11 13.92
N ALA A 165 17.84 -22.20 14.69
CA ALA A 165 17.84 -22.92 15.94
C ALA A 165 17.52 -24.39 15.59
N GLY A 166 18.57 -25.19 15.51
CA GLY A 166 18.53 -26.64 15.38
C GLY A 166 19.64 -27.23 16.24
N GLU A 167 19.21 -27.76 17.39
CA GLU A 167 19.76 -28.90 18.12
C GLU A 167 21.27 -29.01 18.44
N SER A 168 21.56 -28.86 19.73
CA SER A 168 22.54 -29.56 20.58
C SER A 168 23.42 -30.66 19.96
N SER A 169 24.76 -30.54 20.09
CA SER A 169 25.63 -31.55 20.73
C SER A 169 27.12 -31.17 20.71
N SER A 170 27.80 -31.60 21.77
CA SER A 170 29.14 -31.34 22.30
C SER A 170 30.34 -31.86 21.48
N ASN A 171 31.45 -31.10 21.41
CA ASN A 171 32.82 -31.60 21.64
C ASN A 171 33.88 -30.47 21.76
N PRO A 172 34.94 -30.62 22.60
CA PRO A 172 36.04 -29.65 22.76
C PRO A 172 37.18 -29.85 21.72
N PRO A 173 38.11 -28.87 21.56
CA PRO A 173 39.08 -28.87 20.46
C PRO A 173 40.37 -29.67 20.76
N PRO A 174 41.05 -30.22 19.75
CA PRO A 174 42.41 -30.74 19.88
C PRO A 174 43.51 -29.66 19.69
N PRO A 175 44.76 -29.91 20.18
CA PRO A 175 45.82 -28.92 20.38
C PRO A 175 46.73 -28.66 19.14
N PRO A 176 47.67 -27.68 19.20
CA PRO A 176 48.54 -27.31 18.08
C PRO A 176 49.90 -28.05 18.09
N ALA A 177 50.43 -28.37 16.90
CA ALA A 177 51.82 -28.76 16.62
C ALA A 177 52.10 -28.45 15.13
N THR A 178 52.82 -27.37 14.77
CA THR A 178 54.27 -27.19 14.59
C THR A 178 54.90 -27.86 13.33
N ALA A 179 55.42 -26.98 12.46
CA ALA A 179 56.55 -27.12 11.51
C ALA A 179 56.40 -28.12 10.34
N ALA A 180 56.87 -27.89 9.11
CA ALA A 180 57.89 -26.97 8.60
C ALA A 180 57.71 -26.67 7.10
N SER A 181 58.21 -25.49 6.69
CA SER A 181 58.83 -25.06 5.42
C SER A 181 58.58 -25.87 4.13
N SER A 182 58.37 -25.25 2.97
CA SER A 182 59.35 -24.36 2.33
C SER A 182 58.79 -23.61 1.11
N SER A 183 59.34 -22.40 0.93
CA SER A 183 59.62 -21.73 -0.36
C SER A 183 58.50 -20.97 -1.10
N ALA A 184 58.51 -19.65 -0.87
CA ALA A 184 58.29 -18.58 -1.87
C ALA A 184 59.39 -18.65 -2.98
N PRO A 185 59.37 -17.88 -4.10
CA PRO A 185 58.60 -16.64 -4.33
C PRO A 185 57.97 -16.43 -5.73
N ASP A 186 57.02 -15.49 -5.79
CA ASP A 186 56.61 -14.65 -6.94
C ASP A 186 57.78 -13.77 -7.48
N PRO A 187 57.62 -12.85 -8.47
CA PRO A 187 56.77 -12.69 -9.68
C PRO A 187 57.75 -12.43 -10.90
N PRO A 188 57.53 -11.62 -11.99
CA PRO A 188 56.42 -10.75 -12.38
C PRO A 188 56.04 -10.63 -13.88
N ALA A 189 54.89 -9.94 -14.08
CA ALA A 189 54.57 -8.97 -15.12
C ALA A 189 54.84 -9.26 -16.61
N GLY A 190 53.77 -9.21 -17.41
CA GLY A 190 53.80 -8.89 -18.85
C GLY A 190 52.36 -8.54 -19.29
N SER A 191 52.04 -7.25 -19.42
CA SER A 191 51.99 -6.50 -20.69
C SER A 191 50.72 -6.76 -21.52
N SER A 192 49.92 -5.70 -21.68
CA SER A 192 48.96 -5.44 -22.77
C SER A 192 49.68 -5.42 -24.15
N PRO A 193 49.06 -5.08 -25.32
CA PRO A 193 47.68 -4.72 -25.68
C PRO A 193 47.16 -5.32 -27.02
N SER A 194 45.99 -4.84 -27.47
CA SER A 194 45.63 -4.51 -28.87
C SER A 194 45.16 -5.57 -29.89
N VAL A 195 43.99 -5.24 -30.46
CA VAL A 195 43.51 -5.30 -31.87
C VAL A 195 43.50 -6.64 -32.62
N SER A 196 42.31 -7.11 -33.00
CA SER A 196 41.68 -6.93 -34.33
C SER A 196 40.36 -7.71 -34.38
#